data_AF-A0A7Z9F089-F1
#
_entry.id   AF-A0A7Z9F089-F1
#
_cell.length_a   1.000
_cell.length_b   1.000
_cell.length_c   1.000
_cell.angle_alpha   90.00
_cell.angle_beta   90.00
_cell.angle_gamma   90.00
#
_symmetry.space_group_name_H-M   'P 1'
#
loop_
_entity.id
_entity.type
_entity.pdbx_description
1 polymer ?
#
loop_
_entity_poly.entity_id
_entity_poly.type
_entity_poly.pdbx_seq_one_letter_code
_entity_poly.pdbx_strand_id
1 'polypeptide(L)'
;MPDPTLFDANSIHPDVAAFNAELERLGAEAPPIHTLEPETIRAAREDGSGPAGPIIYSDMAEERVIETDIGGLPVRVFVPDTVKGVYLHIHGGGWVLGRAHHQDIRLEEIA
;
A
#
# COMPACT_ATOMS: atom_id res chain seq x y z
N MET A 1 7.47 -23.19 17.68
CA MET A 1 6.79 -23.42 16.38
C MET A 1 5.38 -22.86 16.51
N PRO A 2 4.87 -22.11 15.52
CA PRO A 2 3.46 -21.74 15.53
C PRO A 2 2.58 -22.99 15.51
N ASP A 3 1.36 -22.86 16.03
CA ASP A 3 0.38 -23.93 16.03
C ASP A 3 0.04 -24.34 14.58
N PRO A 4 0.24 -25.62 14.17
CA PRO A 4 -0.02 -26.05 12.82
C PRO A 4 -1.51 -25.96 12.42
N THR A 5 -2.43 -25.94 13.38
CA THR A 5 -3.88 -25.83 13.10
C THR A 5 -4.24 -24.48 12.45
N LEU A 6 -3.40 -23.46 12.62
CA LEU A 6 -3.56 -22.16 11.95
C LEU A 6 -3.52 -22.25 10.42
N PHE A 7 -3.00 -23.35 9.87
CA PHE A 7 -2.92 -23.60 8.42
C PHE A 7 -4.03 -24.51 7.89
N ASP A 8 -4.95 -24.98 8.75
CA ASP A 8 -6.12 -25.72 8.31
C ASP A 8 -7.11 -24.79 7.59
N ALA A 9 -7.70 -25.22 6.48
CA ALA A 9 -8.69 -24.42 5.75
C ALA A 9 -9.92 -24.07 6.60
N ASN A 10 -10.26 -24.90 7.59
CA ASN A 10 -11.34 -24.65 8.54
C ASN A 10 -11.01 -23.57 9.56
N SER A 11 -9.74 -23.14 9.66
CA SER A 11 -9.32 -22.03 10.52
C SER A 11 -9.54 -20.66 9.87
N ILE A 12 -9.95 -20.63 8.60
CA ILE A 12 -10.25 -19.38 7.89
C ILE A 12 -11.63 -18.89 8.34
N HIS A 13 -11.68 -17.66 8.88
CA HIS A 13 -12.94 -17.02 9.24
C HIS A 13 -13.84 -16.88 8.01
N PRO A 14 -15.17 -17.13 8.09
CA PRO A 14 -16.09 -17.05 6.96
C PRO A 14 -16.00 -15.74 6.17
N ASP A 15 -15.88 -14.60 6.87
CA ASP A 15 -15.75 -13.29 6.22
C ASP A 15 -14.46 -13.16 5.39
N VAL A 16 -13.36 -13.75 5.85
CA VAL A 16 -12.09 -13.77 5.10
C VAL A 16 -12.21 -14.68 3.89
N ALA A 17 -12.87 -15.84 4.03
CA ALA A 17 -13.13 -16.73 2.91
C ALA A 17 -13.99 -16.05 1.83
N ALA A 18 -15.06 -15.36 2.24
CA ALA A 18 -15.93 -14.61 1.34
C ALA A 18 -15.20 -13.46 0.65
N PHE A 19 -14.39 -12.69 1.41
CA PHE A 19 -13.57 -11.61 0.85
C PHE A 19 -12.55 -12.12 -0.18
N ASN A 20 -11.86 -13.22 0.12
CA ASN A 20 -10.90 -13.83 -0.80
C ASN A 20 -11.57 -14.35 -2.08
N ALA A 21 -12.76 -14.96 -1.96
CA ALA A 21 -13.51 -15.41 -3.13
C ALA A 21 -13.90 -14.24 -4.05
N GLU A 22 -14.26 -13.08 -3.48
CA GLU A 22 -14.54 -11.89 -4.28
C GLU A 22 -13.27 -11.31 -4.92
N LEU A 23 -12.14 -11.28 -4.20
CA LEU A 23 -10.85 -10.89 -4.77
C LEU A 23 -10.43 -11.80 -5.94
N GLU A 24 -10.63 -13.11 -5.82
CA GLU A 24 -10.36 -14.08 -6.89
C GLU A 24 -11.25 -13.81 -8.11
N ARG A 25 -12.56 -13.59 -7.88
CA ARG A 25 -13.51 -13.27 -8.95
C ARG A 25 -13.13 -11.99 -9.70
N LEU A 26 -12.83 -10.91 -8.98
CA LEU A 26 -12.41 -9.63 -9.57
C LEU A 26 -11.06 -9.77 -10.31
N GLY A 27 -10.13 -10.53 -9.74
CA GLY A 27 -8.81 -10.75 -10.33
C GLY A 27 -8.85 -11.56 -11.63
N ALA A 28 -9.79 -12.50 -11.76
CA ALA A 28 -9.93 -13.34 -12.94
C ALA A 28 -10.33 -12.57 -14.22
N GLU A 29 -10.95 -11.39 -14.08
CA GLU A 29 -11.35 -10.53 -15.19
C GLU A 29 -10.20 -9.61 -15.68
N ALA A 30 -9.15 -9.45 -14.87
CA ALA A 30 -8.03 -8.56 -15.17
C ALA A 30 -6.84 -9.32 -15.81
N PRO A 31 -6.07 -8.68 -16.71
CA PRO A 31 -4.81 -9.24 -17.17
C PRO A 31 -3.85 -9.49 -15.99
N PRO A 32 -3.10 -10.61 -15.97
CA PRO A 32 -2.09 -10.81 -14.95
C PRO A 32 -1.10 -9.64 -14.92
N ILE A 33 -0.84 -9.08 -13.74
CA ILE A 33 -0.02 -7.86 -13.59
C ILE A 33 1.36 -7.99 -14.24
N HIS A 34 1.96 -9.18 -14.23
CA HIS A 34 3.28 -9.44 -14.82
C HIS A 34 3.29 -9.42 -16.36
N THR A 35 2.14 -9.42 -17.03
CA THR A 35 2.04 -9.29 -18.49
C THR A 35 1.83 -7.85 -18.95
N LEU A 36 1.74 -6.90 -18.01
CA LEU A 36 1.57 -5.48 -18.28
C LEU A 36 2.89 -4.74 -18.05
N GLU A 37 3.09 -3.64 -18.76
CA GLU A 37 4.23 -2.75 -18.49
C GLU A 37 4.08 -2.10 -17.10
N PRO A 38 5.12 -2.10 -16.25
CA PRO A 38 5.06 -1.49 -14.92
C PRO A 38 4.61 -0.02 -14.95
N GLU A 39 5.02 0.72 -15.97
CA GLU A 39 4.68 2.14 -16.12
C GLU A 39 3.17 2.35 -16.29
N THR A 40 2.50 1.46 -17.04
CA THR A 40 1.05 1.49 -17.23
C THR A 40 0.32 1.26 -15.91
N ILE A 41 0.79 0.29 -15.11
CA ILE A 41 0.19 -0.02 -13.81
C ILE A 41 0.36 1.15 -12.84
N ARG A 42 1.56 1.77 -12.83
CA ARG A 42 1.83 2.96 -11.99
C ARG A 42 0.94 4.13 -12.39
N ALA A 43 0.81 4.41 -13.69
CA ALA A 43 -0.05 5.49 -14.18
C ALA A 43 -1.51 5.28 -13.77
N ALA A 44 -2.04 4.06 -13.95
CA ALA A 44 -3.41 3.72 -13.53
C ALA A 44 -3.64 3.83 -12.02
N ARG A 45 -2.59 3.63 -11.20
CA ARG A 45 -2.67 3.87 -9.76
C ARG A 45 -2.70 5.36 -9.44
N GLU A 46 -1.85 6.17 -10.08
CA GLU A 46 -1.79 7.61 -9.86
C GLU A 46 -3.06 8.35 -10.31
N ASP A 47 -3.65 7.95 -11.45
CA ASP A 47 -4.88 8.57 -11.96
C ASP A 47 -6.17 8.02 -11.32
N GLY A 48 -6.05 6.98 -10.50
CA GLY A 48 -7.17 6.36 -9.78
C GLY A 48 -8.06 5.44 -10.61
N SER A 49 -7.68 5.12 -11.84
CA SER A 49 -8.41 4.19 -12.72
C SER A 49 -8.19 2.71 -12.39
N GLY A 50 -7.18 2.41 -11.57
CA GLY A 50 -6.90 1.05 -11.09
C GLY A 50 -7.96 0.50 -10.12
N PRO A 51 -7.91 -0.80 -9.80
CA PRO A 51 -8.93 -1.49 -8.99
C PRO A 51 -9.01 -0.98 -7.54
N ALA A 52 -7.97 -0.30 -7.04
CA ALA A 52 -7.96 0.31 -5.71
C ALA A 52 -8.66 1.68 -5.66
N GLY A 53 -9.14 2.21 -6.80
CA GLY A 53 -9.74 3.52 -6.90
C GLY A 53 -8.74 4.68 -6.70
N PRO A 54 -9.24 5.90 -6.51
CA PRO A 54 -8.39 7.09 -6.36
C PRO A 54 -7.55 7.05 -5.08
N ILE A 55 -6.40 7.72 -5.12
CA ILE A 55 -5.59 7.96 -3.92
C ILE A 55 -6.29 9.02 -3.07
N ILE A 56 -6.45 8.72 -1.78
CA ILE A 56 -6.93 9.68 -0.79
C ILE A 56 -5.70 10.23 -0.07
N TYR A 57 -5.52 11.54 -0.14
CA TYR A 57 -4.42 12.24 0.49
C TYR A 57 -4.84 12.75 1.87
N SER A 58 -3.90 12.73 2.81
CA SER A 58 -4.10 13.31 4.14
C SER A 58 -3.79 14.80 4.15
N ASP A 59 -4.58 15.58 4.88
CA ASP A 59 -4.32 17.00 5.12
C ASP A 59 -3.11 17.22 6.06
N MET A 60 -2.72 16.22 6.85
CA MET A 60 -1.54 16.25 7.72
C MET A 60 -0.25 15.99 6.94
N ALA A 61 -0.33 15.38 5.75
CA ALA A 61 0.85 14.92 5.04
C ALA A 61 1.68 16.07 4.47
N GLU A 62 2.94 16.15 4.91
CA GLU A 62 3.96 17.03 4.35
C GLU A 62 4.95 16.21 3.50
N GLU A 63 5.40 16.79 2.38
CA GLU A 63 6.55 16.28 1.66
C GLU A 63 7.81 17.04 2.08
N ARG A 64 8.86 16.31 2.43
CA ARG A 64 10.20 16.84 2.70
C ARG A 64 11.20 16.17 1.75
N VAL A 65 12.31 16.84 1.49
CA VAL A 65 13.39 16.29 0.65
C VAL A 65 14.64 16.15 1.51
N ILE A 66 15.24 14.96 1.47
CA ILE A 66 16.56 14.69 2.04
C ILE A 66 17.57 14.75 0.90
N GLU A 67 18.56 15.63 1.00
CA GLU A 67 19.64 15.69 0.01
C GLU A 67 20.57 14.47 0.14
N THR A 68 20.88 13.84 -0.99
CA THR A 68 21.81 12.71 -1.08
C THR A 68 22.78 12.91 -2.23
N ASP A 69 23.88 12.15 -2.26
CA ASP A 69 24.89 12.22 -3.33
C ASP A 69 24.33 11.84 -4.71
N ILE A 70 23.16 11.21 -4.77
CA ILE A 70 22.47 10.80 -6.02
C ILE A 70 21.20 11.62 -6.30
N GLY A 71 20.96 12.69 -5.53
CA GLY A 71 19.82 13.61 -5.68
C GLY A 71 18.89 13.65 -4.46
N GLY A 72 17.85 14.48 -4.55
CA GLY A 72 16.86 14.63 -3.48
C GLY A 72 15.96 13.39 -3.32
N LEU A 73 15.90 12.85 -2.10
CA LEU A 73 15.01 11.75 -1.73
C LEU A 73 13.74 12.32 -1.07
N PRO A 74 12.56 12.24 -1.70
CA PRO A 74 11.32 12.67 -1.07
C PRO A 74 10.94 11.74 0.08
N VAL A 75 10.52 12.34 1.18
CA VAL A 75 10.01 11.67 2.38
C VAL A 75 8.66 12.28 2.73
N ARG A 76 7.66 11.43 2.88
CA ARG A 76 6.32 11.84 3.32
C ARG A 76 6.23 11.76 4.83
N VAL A 77 5.81 12.85 5.47
CA VAL A 77 5.86 13.02 6.93
C VAL A 77 4.48 13.36 7.46
N PHE A 78 4.13 12.74 8.58
CA PHE A 78 2.93 12.97 9.36
C PHE A 78 3.38 13.35 10.77
N VAL A 79 3.05 14.56 11.23
CA VAL A 79 3.52 15.08 12.52
C VAL A 79 2.29 15.38 13.39
N PRO A 80 2.00 14.56 14.42
CA PRO A 80 0.93 14.85 15.37
C PRO A 80 1.35 15.98 16.32
N ASP A 81 0.38 16.55 17.06
CA ASP A 81 0.62 17.61 18.04
C ASP A 81 1.65 17.24 19.12
N THR A 82 1.72 15.95 19.49
CA THR A 82 2.70 15.43 20.46
C THR A 82 3.47 14.25 19.89
N VAL A 83 4.72 14.50 19.49
CA VAL A 83 5.61 13.48 18.93
C VAL A 83 6.23 12.63 20.05
N LYS A 84 5.98 11.32 20.03
CA LYS A 84 6.56 10.34 20.98
C LYS A 84 7.73 9.53 20.40
N GLY A 85 7.91 9.56 19.09
CA GLY A 85 8.92 8.78 18.38
C GLY A 85 8.77 8.94 16.87
N VAL A 86 9.59 8.18 16.13
CA VAL A 86 9.57 8.16 14.67
C VAL A 86 9.31 6.72 14.20
N TYR A 87 8.36 6.56 13.30
CA TYR A 87 8.12 5.32 12.57
C TYR A 87 8.58 5.49 11.12
N LEU A 88 9.67 4.82 10.75
CA LEU A 88 10.15 4.80 9.37
C LEU A 88 9.40 3.72 8.58
N HIS A 89 8.53 4.15 7.67
CA HIS A 89 7.77 3.27 6.80
C HIS A 89 8.43 3.15 5.42
N ILE A 90 8.53 1.92 4.91
CA ILE A 90 8.90 1.61 3.53
C ILE A 90 7.75 0.80 2.93
N HIS A 91 7.15 1.30 1.86
CA HIS A 91 5.99 0.65 1.25
C HIS A 91 6.36 -0.67 0.56
N GLY A 92 5.35 -1.52 0.35
CA GLY A 92 5.47 -2.76 -0.42
C GLY A 92 5.40 -2.53 -1.93
N GLY A 93 5.09 -3.58 -2.70
CA GLY A 93 4.99 -3.51 -4.16
C GLY A 93 6.18 -4.13 -4.91
N GLY A 94 6.92 -5.01 -4.24
CA GLY A 94 7.96 -5.84 -4.88
C GLY A 94 9.05 -5.02 -5.57
N TRP A 95 9.43 -3.88 -4.99
CA TRP A 95 10.45 -2.94 -5.52
C TRP A 95 10.13 -2.35 -6.90
N VAL A 96 8.90 -2.54 -7.40
CA VAL A 96 8.46 -2.06 -8.71
C VAL A 96 7.25 -1.13 -8.59
N LEU A 97 6.33 -1.42 -7.68
CA LEU A 97 5.07 -0.68 -7.49
C LEU A 97 5.03 0.04 -6.14
N GLY A 98 4.07 0.95 -5.98
CA GLY A 98 3.87 1.74 -4.76
C GLY A 98 4.65 3.06 -4.73
N ARG A 99 4.18 4.00 -3.90
CA ARG A 99 4.85 5.27 -3.57
C ARG A 99 4.54 5.68 -2.13
N ALA A 100 5.30 6.64 -1.61
CA ALA A 100 5.15 7.14 -0.24
C ALA A 100 3.75 7.68 0.08
N HIS A 101 3.04 8.26 -0.90
CA HIS A 101 1.69 8.84 -0.72
C HIS A 101 0.52 7.85 -0.93
N HIS A 102 0.78 6.58 -1.20
CA HIS A 102 -0.30 5.63 -1.52
C HIS A 102 -1.07 5.13 -0.31
N GLN A 103 -0.64 5.46 0.91
CA GLN A 103 -1.18 4.94 2.17
C GLN A 103 -1.37 6.03 3.24
N ASP A 104 -1.61 7.27 2.82
CA ASP A 104 -1.70 8.43 3.70
C ASP A 104 -2.59 8.23 4.91
N ILE A 105 -3.85 7.84 4.68
CA ILE A 105 -4.83 7.69 5.76
C ILE A 105 -4.36 6.67 6.80
N ARG A 106 -3.80 5.54 6.35
CA ARG A 106 -3.26 4.53 7.26
C ARG A 106 -2.03 5.02 8.03
N LEU A 107 -1.17 5.82 7.40
CA LEU A 107 0.04 6.34 8.05
C LEU A 107 -0.29 7.50 9.01
N GLU A 108 -1.32 8.28 8.71
CA GLU A 108 -1.90 9.26 9.64
C GLU A 108 -2.51 8.57 10.86
N GLU A 109 -3.28 7.49 10.68
CA GLU A 109 -3.84 6.71 11.80
C GLU A 109 -2.77 6.12 12.74
N ILE A 110 -1.54 5.94 12.24
CA ILE A 110 -0.39 5.47 13.04
C ILE A 110 0.30 6.62 13.80
N ALA A 111 0.23 7.84 13.28
CA ALA A 111 0.95 9.01 13.78
C ALA A 111 0.34 9.54 15.09
#